data_AF-B0NA41-F1
#
_entry.id   AF-B0NA41-F1
#
_cell.length_a   1.000
_cell.length_b   1.000
_cell.length_c   1.000
_cell.angle_alpha   90.00
_cell.angle_beta   90.00
_cell.angle_gamma   90.00
#
_symmetry.space_group_name_H-M   'P 1'
#
loop_
_entity.id
_entity.type
_entity.pdbx_description
1 polymer ?
#
loop_
_entity_poly.entity_id
_entity_poly.type
_entity_poly.pdbx_seq_one_letter_code
_entity_poly.pdbx_strand_id
1 'polypeptide(L)'
;MRKKLIAAAIILILLAAAVAVRMHLNAEPDQPEPEAQPLVITEPEPCLTGTVIVYGEGVRESVYNGRIEIENDGSDGNEIRIFVYAGEGGKK
;
A
#
# COMPACT_ATOMS: atom_id res chain seq x y z
N MET A 1 10.87 -73.11 10.50
CA MET A 1 10.76 -72.04 9.49
C MET A 1 9.53 -71.15 9.70
N ARG A 2 8.31 -71.69 9.91
CA ARG A 2 7.07 -70.90 10.12
C ARG A 2 7.13 -69.86 11.25
N LYS A 3 7.70 -70.19 12.43
CA LYS A 3 7.82 -69.24 13.57
C LYS A 3 8.71 -68.03 13.27
N LYS A 4 9.76 -68.20 12.43
CA LYS A 4 10.67 -67.11 12.01
C LYS A 4 10.00 -66.17 11.00
N LEU A 5 9.14 -66.72 10.13
CA LEU A 5 8.34 -65.95 9.17
C LEU A 5 7.25 -65.11 9.87
N ILE A 6 6.61 -65.67 10.91
CA ILE A 6 5.63 -64.93 11.72
C ILE A 6 6.29 -63.78 12.48
N ALA A 7 7.46 -64.01 13.08
CA ALA A 7 8.20 -62.95 13.76
C ALA A 7 8.62 -61.82 12.80
N ALA A 8 9.08 -62.16 11.59
CA ALA A 8 9.43 -61.18 10.57
C ALA A 8 8.22 -60.33 10.13
N ALA A 9 7.05 -60.96 9.95
CA ALA A 9 5.82 -60.25 9.58
C ALA A 9 5.37 -59.27 10.67
N ILE A 10 5.45 -59.65 11.95
CA ILE A 10 5.09 -58.77 13.08
C ILE A 10 6.04 -57.56 13.14
N ILE A 11 7.34 -57.77 12.95
CA ILE A 11 8.32 -56.68 12.92
C ILE A 11 8.02 -55.71 11.77
N LEU A 12 7.64 -56.23 10.60
CA LEU A 12 7.33 -55.41 9.42
C LEU A 12 6.06 -54.56 9.64
N ILE A 13 5.04 -55.12 10.28
CA ILE A 13 3.80 -54.41 10.63
C ILE A 13 4.09 -53.31 11.66
N LEU A 14 4.89 -53.60 12.69
CA LEU A 14 5.28 -52.61 13.70
C LEU A 14 6.08 -51.46 13.10
N LEU A 15 6.97 -51.75 12.16
CA LEU A 15 7.76 -50.74 11.47
C LEU A 15 6.89 -49.85 10.57
N ALA A 16 5.93 -50.43 9.84
CA ALA A 16 4.99 -49.69 9.02
C ALA A 16 4.08 -48.77 9.87
N ALA A 17 3.60 -49.25 11.02
CA ALA A 17 2.81 -48.46 11.95
C ALA A 17 3.60 -47.28 12.54
N ALA A 18 4.87 -47.48 12.89
CA ALA A 18 5.73 -46.42 13.41
C ALA A 18 6.00 -45.30 12.39
N VAL A 19 6.13 -45.65 11.11
CA VAL A 19 6.32 -44.68 10.02
C VAL A 19 5.03 -43.88 9.78
N ALA A 20 3.86 -44.54 9.77
CA ALA A 20 2.57 -43.87 9.57
C ALA A 20 2.26 -42.86 10.69
N VAL A 21 2.55 -43.21 11.95
CA VAL A 21 2.34 -42.31 13.10
C VAL A 21 3.24 -41.08 13.02
N ARG A 22 4.51 -41.23 12.61
CA ARG A 22 5.42 -40.09 12.41
C ARG A 22 4.98 -39.15 11.30
N MET A 23 4.41 -39.66 10.22
CA MET A 23 3.90 -38.81 9.13
C MET A 23 2.67 -38.01 9.54
N HIS A 24 1.81 -38.56 10.42
CA HIS A 24 0.63 -37.84 10.90
C HIS A 24 0.97 -36.77 11.95
N LEU A 25 1.98 -36.99 12.79
CA LEU A 25 2.41 -36.04 13.83
C LEU A 25 3.20 -34.82 13.28
N ASN A 26 3.78 -34.94 12.09
CA ASN A 26 4.55 -33.87 11.45
C ASN A 26 3.71 -33.05 10.45
N ALA A 27 2.41 -33.33 10.33
CA ALA A 27 1.53 -32.45 9.59
C ALA A 27 1.32 -31.19 10.44
N GLU A 28 1.93 -30.08 10.03
CA GLU A 28 1.57 -28.77 10.58
C GLU A 28 0.07 -28.56 10.36
N PRO A 29 -0.69 -28.18 11.40
CA PRO A 29 -2.09 -27.87 11.22
C PRO A 29 -2.20 -26.69 10.27
N ASP A 30 -3.00 -26.84 9.21
CA ASP A 30 -3.37 -25.75 8.31
C ASP A 30 -3.95 -24.61 9.15
N GLN A 31 -3.12 -23.62 9.43
CA GLN A 31 -3.59 -22.39 10.06
C GLN A 31 -4.36 -21.62 8.99
N PRO A 32 -5.61 -21.20 9.27
CA PRO A 32 -6.34 -20.37 8.34
C PRO A 32 -5.53 -19.09 8.09
N GLU A 33 -5.27 -18.78 6.82
CA GLU A 33 -4.64 -17.53 6.44
C GLU A 33 -5.47 -16.36 6.98
N PRO A 34 -4.83 -15.32 7.57
CA PRO A 34 -5.55 -14.15 8.04
C PRO A 34 -6.28 -13.48 6.87
N GLU A 35 -7.58 -13.20 7.05
CA GLU A 35 -8.39 -12.54 6.05
C GLU A 35 -7.79 -11.18 5.67
N ALA A 36 -7.56 -10.97 4.37
CA ALA A 36 -7.02 -9.71 3.87
C ALA A 36 -8.02 -8.58 4.11
N GLN A 37 -7.60 -7.56 4.86
CA GLN A 37 -8.41 -6.36 5.05
C GLN A 37 -8.40 -5.50 3.77
N PRO A 38 -9.52 -4.86 3.39
CA PRO A 38 -9.56 -3.96 2.25
C PRO A 38 -8.61 -2.78 2.44
N LEU A 39 -7.75 -2.51 1.44
CA LEU A 39 -6.96 -1.28 1.39
C LEU A 39 -7.89 -0.09 1.11
N VAL A 40 -8.04 0.82 2.07
CA VAL A 40 -8.76 2.08 1.86
C VAL A 40 -7.76 3.13 1.39
N ILE A 41 -7.87 3.55 0.12
CA ILE A 41 -7.14 4.68 -0.44
C ILE A 41 -8.04 5.91 -0.35
N THR A 42 -7.60 6.96 0.35
CA THR A 42 -8.31 8.24 0.43
C THR A 42 -7.67 9.25 -0.51
N GLU A 43 -8.46 9.84 -1.40
CA GLU A 43 -8.04 11.00 -2.19
C GLU A 43 -8.32 12.28 -1.39
N PRO A 44 -7.31 13.13 -1.14
CA PRO A 44 -7.51 14.39 -0.45
C PRO A 44 -8.28 15.39 -1.32
N GLU A 45 -9.02 16.29 -0.68
CA GLU A 45 -9.64 17.41 -1.39
C GLU A 45 -8.56 18.33 -2.00
N PRO A 46 -8.79 18.88 -3.21
CA PRO A 46 -7.85 19.82 -3.84
C PRO A 46 -7.63 21.08 -2.99
N CYS A 47 -6.37 21.44 -2.77
CA CYS A 47 -6.03 22.72 -2.15
C CYS A 47 -6.03 23.83 -3.22
N LEU A 48 -6.96 24.78 -3.09
CA LEU A 48 -7.12 25.88 -4.05
C LEU A 48 -6.50 27.19 -3.55
N THR A 49 -5.89 27.21 -2.37
CA THR A 49 -5.33 28.42 -1.74
C THR A 49 -3.83 28.34 -1.62
N GLY A 50 -3.13 29.47 -1.76
CA GLY A 50 -1.69 29.52 -1.55
C GLY A 50 -1.11 30.92 -1.69
N THR A 51 0.20 30.96 -1.93
CA THR A 51 0.98 32.19 -2.12
C THR A 51 1.74 32.12 -3.45
N VAL A 52 1.60 33.16 -4.26
CA VAL A 52 2.42 33.39 -5.46
C VAL A 52 3.43 34.47 -5.14
N ILE A 53 4.73 34.16 -5.30
CA ILE A 53 5.83 35.10 -5.08
C ILE A 53 6.52 35.35 -6.42
N VAL A 54 6.55 36.62 -6.83
CA VAL A 54 7.20 37.05 -8.07
C VAL A 54 8.59 37.59 -7.75
N TYR A 55 9.60 37.07 -8.45
CA TYR A 55 10.98 37.52 -8.37
C TYR A 55 11.42 38.10 -9.71
N GLY A 56 12.07 39.26 -9.69
CA GLY A 56 12.75 39.86 -10.84
C GLY A 56 14.20 40.15 -10.46
N GLU A 57 15.14 39.87 -11.36
CA GLU A 57 16.59 40.07 -11.13
C GLU A 57 17.12 39.48 -9.80
N GLY A 58 16.50 38.39 -9.32
CA GLY A 58 16.86 37.73 -8.05
C GLY A 58 16.30 38.40 -6.78
N VAL A 59 15.55 39.49 -6.91
CA VAL A 59 14.87 40.16 -5.79
C VAL A 59 13.37 39.88 -5.80
N ARG A 60 12.76 39.84 -4.61
CA ARG A 60 11.31 39.63 -4.46
C ARG A 60 10.57 40.91 -4.81
N GLU A 61 9.79 40.89 -5.89
CA GLU A 61 9.06 42.06 -6.41
C GLU A 61 7.61 42.12 -5.92
N SER A 62 6.91 40.98 -5.81
CA SER A 62 5.49 40.95 -5.43
C SER A 62 5.10 39.64 -4.73
N VAL A 63 4.05 39.72 -3.91
CA VAL A 63 3.49 38.57 -3.18
C VAL A 63 1.97 38.65 -3.24
N TYR A 64 1.34 37.59 -3.72
CA TYR A 64 -0.12 37.46 -3.78
C TYR A 64 -0.56 36.27 -2.94
N ASN A 65 -1.61 36.44 -2.15
CA ASN A 65 -2.18 35.39 -1.29
C ASN A 65 -3.67 35.26 -1.58
N GLY A 66 -4.16 34.02 -1.64
CA GLY A 66 -5.58 33.77 -1.82
C GLY A 66 -5.84 32.49 -2.58
N ARG A 67 -7.00 32.44 -3.25
CA ARG A 67 -7.33 31.37 -4.16
C ARG A 67 -6.53 31.53 -5.44
N ILE A 68 -5.90 30.45 -5.90
CA ILE A 68 -5.05 30.41 -7.08
C ILE A 68 -5.75 29.61 -8.17
N GLU A 69 -5.87 30.20 -9.35
CA GLU A 69 -6.32 29.52 -10.55
C GLU A 69 -5.29 29.71 -11.66
N ILE A 70 -4.92 28.61 -12.32
CA ILE A 70 -4.02 28.61 -13.47
C ILE A 70 -4.89 28.33 -14.69
N GLU A 71 -5.12 29.34 -15.52
CA GLU A 71 -5.85 29.18 -16.78
C GLU A 71 -4.95 28.54 -17.85
N ASN A 72 -3.67 28.91 -17.86
CA ASN A 72 -2.68 28.36 -18.77
C ASN A 72 -1.32 28.28 -18.07
N ASP A 73 -0.68 27.12 -18.15
CA ASP A 73 0.65 26.83 -17.60
C ASP A 73 1.80 27.02 -18.62
N GLY A 74 1.47 27.42 -19.86
CA GLY A 74 2.43 27.66 -20.94
C GLY A 74 2.89 26.40 -21.67
N SER A 75 2.38 25.21 -21.31
CA SER A 75 2.70 23.95 -21.99
C SER A 75 2.30 23.95 -23.46
N ASP A 76 1.36 24.82 -23.83
CA ASP A 76 0.85 25.01 -25.18
C ASP A 76 1.58 26.10 -25.99
N GLY A 77 2.59 26.75 -25.40
CA GLY A 77 3.34 27.84 -26.02
C GLY A 77 2.64 29.20 -26.02
N ASN A 78 1.44 29.31 -25.42
CA ASN A 78 0.75 30.57 -25.22
C ASN A 78 1.16 31.23 -23.88
N GLU A 79 0.66 32.44 -23.64
CA GLU A 79 0.92 33.19 -22.41
C GLU A 79 0.44 32.45 -21.17
N ILE A 80 1.31 32.37 -20.15
CA ILE A 80 0.98 31.86 -18.82
C ILE A 80 -0.01 32.83 -18.16
N ARG A 81 -1.12 32.31 -17.66
CA ARG A 81 -2.16 33.10 -17.00
C ARG A 81 -2.53 32.52 -15.66
N ILE A 82 -2.24 33.30 -14.62
CA ILE A 82 -2.49 32.95 -13.23
C ILE A 82 -3.38 34.04 -12.62
N PHE A 83 -4.53 33.63 -12.07
CA PHE A 83 -5.42 34.50 -11.33
C PHE A 83 -5.26 34.25 -9.83
N VAL A 84 -5.09 35.32 -9.06
CA VAL A 84 -5.05 35.26 -7.60
C VAL A 84 -6.16 36.12 -7.03
N TYR A 85 -7.15 35.49 -6.40
CA TYR A 85 -8.30 36.17 -5.83
C TYR A 85 -8.05 36.46 -4.35
N ALA A 86 -7.76 37.72 -4.04
CA ALA A 86 -7.63 38.19 -2.67
C ALA A 86 -9.00 38.25 -1.98
N GLY A 87 -9.12 37.68 -0.79
CA GLY A 87 -10.31 37.85 0.06
C GLY A 87 -11.24 36.64 0.22
N GLU A 88 -10.97 35.49 -0.40
CA GLU A 88 -11.77 34.27 -0.17
C GLU A 88 -11.26 33.39 1.00
N GLY A 89 -10.38 33.94 1.86
CA GLY A 89 -9.82 33.25 3.03
C GLY A 89 -10.22 33.85 4.38
N GLY A 90 -11.26 34.68 4.46
CA GLY A 90 -11.57 35.47 5.64
C GLY A 90 -13.05 35.64 5.96
N LYS A 91 -13.79 34.54 6.15
CA LYS A 91 -14.93 34.51 7.07
C LYS A 91 -14.75 33.37 8.06
N LYS A 92 -14.15 33.69 9.21
CA LYS A 92 -14.64 33.43 10.57
C LYS A 92 -13.72 34.11 11.58
#